data_AF-A0A2N0ZY30-F1
#
_entry.id   AF-A0A2N0ZY30-F1
#
_cell.length_a   1.000
_cell.length_b   1.000
_cell.length_c   1.000
_cell.angle_alpha   90.00
_cell.angle_beta   90.00
_cell.angle_gamma   90.00
#
_symmetry.space_group_name_H-M   'P 1'
#
loop_
_entity.id
_entity.type
_entity.pdbx_description
1 polymer ?
#
loop_
_entity_poly.entity_id
_entity_poly.type
_entity_poly.pdbx_seq_one_letter_code
_entity_poly.pdbx_strand_id
1 'polypeptide(L)'
;MQETENKVILSDQKIISEESNYVKEMGELRIYQSIKSPVFDEQGNVIGLCGISTDITEQKRLGKVIDEQQNLLNVVLDNIEAHVYMKSEDRRFYTSIRKLPMFLVYRPRKLLVN
;
A
#
# COMPACT_ATOMS: atom_id res chain seq x y z
N MET A 1 -19.54 9.84 -13.16
CA MET A 1 -19.91 8.57 -13.84
C MET A 1 -19.94 8.70 -15.36
N GLN A 2 -20.69 9.66 -15.94
CA GLN A 2 -20.79 9.82 -17.41
C GLN A 2 -19.47 10.14 -18.14
N GLU A 3 -18.56 10.91 -17.54
CA GLU A 3 -17.25 11.19 -18.16
C GLU A 3 -16.37 9.95 -18.31
N THR A 4 -16.40 9.05 -17.33
CA THR A 4 -15.60 7.82 -17.36
C THR A 4 -16.14 6.87 -18.42
N GLU A 5 -17.46 6.77 -18.56
CA GLU A 5 -18.12 5.93 -19.57
C GLU A 5 -17.81 6.38 -20.99
N ASN A 6 -17.91 7.68 -21.26
CA ASN A 6 -17.55 8.24 -22.57
C ASN A 6 -16.06 8.03 -22.88
N LYS A 7 -15.17 8.11 -21.88
CA LYS A 7 -13.73 7.86 -22.08
C LYS A 7 -13.40 6.40 -22.37
N VAL A 8 -14.11 5.43 -21.77
CA VAL A 8 -13.88 4.00 -22.09
C VAL A 8 -14.26 3.73 -23.55
N ILE A 9 -15.43 4.24 -23.97
CA ILE A 9 -15.96 4.03 -25.33
C ILE A 9 -15.09 4.71 -26.38
N LEU A 10 -14.52 5.88 -26.07
CA LEU A 10 -13.66 6.62 -27.01
C LEU A 10 -12.21 6.12 -27.06
N SER A 11 -11.77 5.31 -26.10
CA SER A 11 -10.38 4.85 -26.01
C SER A 11 -10.18 3.36 -26.30
N ASP A 12 -11.25 2.58 -26.44
CA ASP A 12 -11.21 1.10 -26.54
C ASP A 12 -10.35 0.42 -25.46
N GLN A 13 -10.14 1.11 -24.33
CA GLN A 13 -9.25 0.67 -23.26
C GLN A 13 -9.98 0.53 -21.93
N LYS A 14 -9.52 -0.45 -21.14
CA LYS A 14 -9.95 -0.62 -19.76
C LYS A 14 -9.57 0.61 -18.94
N ILE A 15 -10.54 1.16 -18.22
CA ILE A 15 -10.33 2.25 -17.25
C ILE A 15 -10.52 1.72 -15.84
N ILE A 16 -9.62 2.12 -14.94
CA ILE A 16 -9.68 1.86 -13.51
C ILE A 16 -9.82 3.21 -12.82
N SER A 17 -10.83 3.34 -11.95
CA SER A 17 -11.07 4.56 -11.18
C SER A 17 -11.47 4.23 -9.76
N GLU A 18 -11.11 5.11 -8.82
CA GLU A 18 -11.62 5.07 -7.45
C GLU A 18 -12.77 6.07 -7.32
N GLU A 19 -13.87 5.64 -6.70
CA GLU A 19 -15.07 6.44 -6.52
C GLU A 19 -15.48 6.39 -5.04
N SER A 20 -15.70 7.57 -4.44
CA SER A 20 -16.20 7.68 -3.07
C SER A 20 -17.69 7.91 -3.09
N ASN A 21 -18.46 6.98 -2.53
CA ASN A 21 -19.92 7.00 -2.53
C ASN A 21 -20.45 7.00 -1.09
N TYR A 22 -21.40 7.88 -0.81
CA TYR A 22 -22.11 7.89 0.47
C TYR A 22 -23.27 6.90 0.44
N VAL A 23 -23.16 5.81 1.21
CA VAL A 23 -24.19 4.77 1.28
C VAL A 23 -25.20 5.14 2.34
N LYS A 24 -26.32 5.73 1.91
CA LYS A 24 -27.37 6.26 2.81
C LYS A 24 -27.92 5.24 3.80
N GLU A 25 -28.09 3.99 3.36
CA GLU A 25 -28.62 2.90 4.21
C GLU A 25 -27.70 2.57 5.38
N MET A 26 -26.39 2.72 5.18
CA MET A 26 -25.36 2.44 6.19
C MET A 26 -24.86 3.70 6.90
N GLY A 27 -25.20 4.88 6.40
CA GLY A 27 -24.78 6.15 6.97
C GLY A 27 -23.27 6.41 6.87
N GLU A 28 -22.57 5.78 5.92
CA GLU A 28 -21.11 5.86 5.82
C GLU A 28 -20.62 6.11 4.39
N LEU A 29 -19.40 6.66 4.30
CA LEU A 29 -18.68 6.82 3.05
C LEU A 29 -17.94 5.52 2.73
N ARG A 30 -18.15 5.00 1.52
CA ARG A 30 -17.43 3.85 1.00
C ARG A 30 -16.62 4.21 -0.22
N ILE A 31 -15.48 3.55 -0.37
CA ILE A 31 -14.55 3.73 -1.48
C ILE A 31 -14.66 2.48 -2.36
N TYR A 32 -14.99 2.69 -3.62
CA TYR A 32 -15.10 1.63 -4.61
C TYR A 32 -14.01 1.77 -5.66
N GLN A 33 -13.33 0.66 -5.95
CA GLN A 33 -12.52 0.55 -7.15
C GLN A 33 -13.39 0.02 -8.29
N SER A 34 -13.63 0.87 -9.26
CA SER A 34 -14.43 0.58 -10.45
C SER A 34 -13.51 0.29 -11.62
N ILE A 35 -13.71 -0.87 -12.26
CA ILE A 35 -13.08 -1.28 -13.49
C ILE A 35 -14.14 -1.30 -14.58
N LYS A 36 -13.95 -0.56 -15.66
CA LYS A 36 -14.85 -0.55 -16.82
C LYS A 36 -14.08 -0.94 -18.08
N SER A 37 -14.57 -1.94 -18.80
CA SER A 37 -13.97 -2.42 -20.06
C SER A 37 -15.02 -2.43 -21.17
N PRO A 38 -14.67 -2.03 -22.40
CA PRO A 38 -15.60 -2.10 -23.51
C PRO A 38 -15.90 -3.55 -23.88
N VAL A 39 -17.13 -3.80 -24.32
CA VAL A 39 -17.58 -5.07 -24.89
C VAL A 39 -17.79 -4.85 -26.38
N PHE A 40 -17.18 -5.72 -27.19
CA PHE A 40 -17.18 -5.61 -28.64
C PHE A 40 -18.09 -6.66 -29.27
N ASP A 41 -18.71 -6.34 -30.41
CA ASP A 41 -19.33 -7.33 -31.30
C ASP A 41 -18.28 -8.03 -32.20
N GLU A 42 -18.74 -8.94 -33.05
CA GLU A 42 -17.88 -9.66 -34.00
C GLU A 42 -17.26 -8.75 -35.08
N GLN A 43 -17.82 -7.55 -35.29
CA GLN A 43 -17.32 -6.55 -36.23
C GLN A 43 -16.35 -5.56 -35.58
N GLY A 44 -16.08 -5.70 -34.27
CA GLY A 44 -15.19 -4.83 -33.50
C GLY A 44 -15.84 -3.53 -33.04
N ASN A 45 -17.16 -3.37 -33.11
CA ASN A 45 -17.84 -2.18 -32.59
C ASN A 45 -18.13 -2.34 -31.09
N VAL A 46 -17.97 -1.25 -30.34
CA VAL A 46 -18.35 -1.22 -28.93
C VAL A 46 -19.87 -1.31 -28.79
N ILE A 47 -20.37 -2.39 -28.21
CA ILE A 47 -21.80 -2.62 -27.93
C ILE A 47 -22.20 -2.38 -26.48
N GLY A 48 -21.23 -2.11 -25.60
CA GLY A 48 -21.49 -1.80 -24.21
C GLY A 48 -20.24 -1.76 -23.35
N LEU A 49 -20.44 -1.73 -22.03
CA LEU A 49 -19.38 -1.75 -21.04
C LEU A 49 -19.62 -2.89 -20.03
N CYS A 50 -18.56 -3.64 -19.71
CA CYS A 50 -18.52 -4.53 -18.57
C CYS A 50 -17.87 -3.79 -17.40
N GLY A 51 -18.62 -3.60 -16.31
CA GLY A 51 -18.19 -2.92 -15.11
C GLY A 51 -18.05 -3.87 -13.93
N ILE A 52 -16.94 -3.79 -13.19
CA ILE A 52 -16.76 -4.42 -11.88
C ILE A 52 -16.53 -3.31 -10.87
N SER A 53 -17.28 -3.30 -9.78
CA SER A 53 -17.08 -2.37 -8.67
C SER A 53 -16.76 -3.17 -7.41
N THR A 54 -15.58 -2.92 -6.85
CA THR A 54 -15.09 -3.61 -5.64
C THR A 54 -15.04 -2.61 -4.51
N ASP A 55 -15.72 -2.90 -3.40
CA ASP A 55 -15.60 -2.12 -2.17
C ASP A 55 -14.20 -2.33 -1.58
N ILE A 56 -13.40 -1.26 -1.52
CA ILE A 56 -12.03 -1.26 -1.00
C ILE A 56 -11.91 -0.40 0.26
N THR A 57 -13.03 -0.06 0.90
CA THR A 57 -13.08 0.83 2.08
C THR A 57 -12.20 0.28 3.19
N GLU A 58 -12.35 -1.00 3.53
CA GLU A 58 -11.59 -1.61 4.61
C GLU A 58 -10.10 -1.74 4.26
N GLN A 59 -9.79 -2.06 3.01
CA GLN A 59 -8.40 -2.12 2.55
C GLN A 59 -7.69 -0.77 2.69
N LYS A 60 -8.34 0.33 2.30
CA LYS A 60 -7.80 1.69 2.46
C LYS A 60 -7.67 2.07 3.93
N ARG A 61 -8.64 1.69 4.78
CA ARG A 61 -8.59 1.95 6.22
C ARG A 61 -7.40 1.25 6.87
N LEU A 62 -7.20 -0.03 6.59
CA LEU A 62 -6.07 -0.80 7.10
C LEU A 62 -4.74 -0.27 6.60
N GLY A 63 -4.64 0.09 5.32
CA GLY A 63 -3.45 0.72 4.74
C GLY A 63 -3.08 2.00 5.47
N LYS A 64 -4.07 2.87 5.75
CA LYS A 64 -3.84 4.12 6.49
C LYS A 64 -3.32 3.88 7.91
N VAL A 65 -3.86 2.88 8.61
CA VAL A 65 -3.39 2.53 9.97
C VAL A 65 -1.93 2.07 9.93
N ILE A 66 -1.54 1.27 8.93
CA ILE A 66 -0.15 0.83 8.76
C ILE A 66 0.76 2.02 8.48
N ASP A 67 0.36 2.92 7.57
CA ASP A 67 1.14 4.11 7.22
C ASP A 67 1.31 5.04 8.42
N GLU A 68 0.26 5.25 9.22
CA GLU A 68 0.31 6.04 10.45
C GLU A 68 1.28 5.43 11.48
N GLN A 69 1.25 4.10 11.66
CA GLN A 69 2.17 3.40 12.54
C GLN A 69 3.63 3.49 12.08
N GLN A 70 3.89 3.33 10.77
CA GLN A 70 5.23 3.46 10.20
C GLN A 70 5.75 4.90 10.34
N ASN A 71 4.92 5.89 10.07
CA ASN A 71 5.29 7.30 10.22
C ASN A 71 5.61 7.63 11.68
N LEU A 72 4.79 7.17 12.62
CA LEU A 72 5.06 7.35 14.05
C LEU A 72 6.39 6.70 14.45
N LEU A 73 6.63 5.46 14.02
CA LEU A 73 7.89 4.77 14.29
C LEU A 73 9.09 5.54 13.74
N ASN A 74 9.02 6.02 12.49
CA ASN A 74 10.08 6.80 11.87
C ASN A 74 10.34 8.09 12.65
N VAL A 75 9.29 8.84 13.00
CA VAL A 75 9.43 10.07 13.80
C VAL A 75 10.10 9.78 15.15
N VAL A 76 9.69 8.72 15.84
CA VAL A 76 10.31 8.35 17.12
C VAL A 76 11.78 7.98 16.92
N LEU A 77 12.10 7.14 15.94
CA LEU A 77 13.48 6.69 15.69
C LEU A 77 14.40 7.83 15.23
N ASP A 78 13.90 8.77 14.43
CA ASP A 78 14.69 9.90 13.92
C ASP A 78 15.01 10.93 15.01
N ASN A 79 14.17 11.02 16.04
CA ASN A 79 14.33 12.00 17.13
C ASN A 79 14.98 11.43 18.40
N ILE A 80 15.21 10.12 18.49
CA ILE A 80 15.93 9.52 19.63
C ILE A 80 17.41 9.31 19.30
N GLU A 81 18.27 9.57 20.28
CA GLU A 81 19.67 9.16 20.24
C GLU A 81 19.80 7.72 20.76
N ALA A 82 19.25 6.76 20.02
CA ALA A 82 19.27 5.34 20.40
C ALA A 82 19.87 4.44 19.32
N HIS A 83 20.65 3.45 19.75
CA HIS A 83 21.08 2.34 18.89
C HIS A 83 20.03 1.23 18.91
N VAL A 84 19.16 1.21 17.91
CA VAL A 84 18.15 0.17 17.74
C VAL A 84 18.72 -0.98 16.90
N TYR A 85 18.60 -2.21 17.41
CA TYR A 85 18.97 -3.43 16.70
C TYR A 85 17.77 -4.39 16.67
N MET A 86 17.57 -5.05 15.52
CA MET A 86 16.60 -6.14 15.41
C MET A 86 17.35 -7.47 15.32
N LYS A 87 16.90 -8.45 16.11
CA LYS A 87 17.39 -9.82 16.07
C LYS A 87 16.33 -10.72 15.44
N SER A 88 16.66 -11.35 14.32
CA SER A 88 15.83 -12.38 13.70
C SER A 88 15.96 -13.71 14.46
N GLU A 89 14.98 -14.61 14.30
CA GLU A 89 15.01 -15.98 14.84
C GLU A 89 16.28 -16.73 14.44
N ASP A 90 16.82 -16.45 13.26
CA ASP A 90 18.08 -17.00 12.73
C ASP A 90 19.35 -16.44 13.41
N ARG A 91 19.22 -15.74 14.54
CA ARG A 91 20.30 -15.02 15.25
C ARG A 91 21.04 -13.99 14.40
N ARG A 92 20.48 -13.62 13.23
CA ARG A 92 20.98 -12.54 12.39
C ARG A 92 20.55 -11.20 13.00
N PHE A 93 21.52 -10.30 13.13
CA PHE A 93 21.30 -8.93 13.60
C PHE A 93 21.19 -8.00 12.39
N TYR A 94 20.10 -7.25 12.30
CA TYR A 94 19.99 -6.14 11.35
C TYR A 94 20.31 -4.83 12.09
N THR A 95 21.31 -4.11 11.59
CA THR A 95 21.61 -2.70 11.87
C THR A 95 21.31 -1.97 10.54
N SER A 96 20.63 -0.83 10.41
CA SER A 96 20.63 0.39 11.21
C SER A 96 19.47 1.29 10.75
N ILE A 97 18.79 1.98 11.67
CA ILE A 97 18.07 3.24 11.37
C ILE A 97 18.89 4.37 12.00
N ARG A 98 20.07 4.62 11.42
CA ARG A 98 20.80 5.89 11.30
C ARG A 98 22.13 5.59 10.60
N LYS A 99 22.51 6.41 9.61
CA LYS A 99 23.84 6.41 8.96
C LYS A 99 24.93 6.67 10.01
N LEU A 100 25.41 5.62 10.68
CA LEU A 100 26.73 5.60 11.30
C LEU A 100 27.55 4.53 10.58
N PRO A 101 28.80 4.82 10.19
CA PRO A 101 29.64 3.82 9.53
C PRO A 101 29.75 2.59 10.44
N MET A 102 29.55 1.42 9.82
CA MET A 102 29.43 0.07 10.38
C MET A 102 30.69 -0.45 11.09
N PHE A 103 31.39 0.40 11.85
CA PHE A 103 32.72 0.11 12.41
C PHE A 103 32.73 -0.33 13.88
N LEU A 104 31.58 -0.45 14.55
CA LEU A 104 31.58 -0.61 16.01
C LEU A 104 30.78 -1.76 16.59
N VAL A 105 30.64 -2.88 15.88
CA VAL A 105 30.16 -4.12 16.50
C VAL A 105 31.01 -5.33 16.09
N TYR A 106 32.26 -5.40 16.58
CA TYR A 106 32.90 -6.69 16.88
C TYR A 106 34.13 -6.53 17.80
N ARG A 107 34.01 -7.00 19.05
CA ARG A 107 35.16 -7.53 19.81
C ARG A 107 34.78 -8.87 20.44
N PRO A 108 35.21 -10.01 19.87
CA PRO A 108 35.08 -11.29 20.54
C PRO A 108 36.08 -11.30 21.70
N ARG A 109 35.55 -11.39 22.92
CA ARG A 109 36.34 -11.56 24.14
C ARG A 109 37.07 -12.90 24.03
N LYS A 110 38.39 -12.87 23.82
CA LYS A 110 39.24 -14.07 23.84
C LYS A 110 38.97 -14.85 25.13
N LEU A 111 38.67 -16.14 24.95
CA LEU A 111 38.67 -17.15 26.00
C LEU A 111 40.04 -17.12 26.70
N LEU A 112 40.07 -16.80 27.99
CA LEU A 112 41.21 -17.11 28.84
C LEU A 112 41.06 -18.57 29.23
N VAL A 113 41.83 -19.42 28.57
CA VAL A 113 42.14 -20.77 29.04
C VAL A 113 43.22 -20.61 30.10
N ASN A 114 42.97 -21.10 31.30
CA ASN A 114 43.98 -21.58 32.24
C ASN A 114 43.38 -22.77 32.98
#